data_AF-A0A3D0CST3-F1
#
_entry.id   AF-A0A3D0CST3-F1
#
_cell.length_a   1.000
_cell.length_b   1.000
_cell.length_c   1.000
_cell.angle_alpha   90.00
_cell.angle_beta   90.00
_cell.angle_gamma   90.00
#
_symmetry.space_group_name_H-M   'P 1'
#
loop_
_entity.id
_entity.type
_entity.pdbx_description
1 polymer ?
#
loop_
_entity_poly.entity_id
_entity_poly.type
_entity_poly.pdbx_seq_one_letter_code
_entity_poly.pdbx_strand_id
1 'polypeptide(L)'
;MSAENVELVKRGLEEAFNQGNLDIVDQLFAPRLTELVREGIKQRRAAFPDLTYTVEEITDENDRVGFRYTARGTHKGEFEGIAPTGKTVSWCGTAIASVEGGQVVDVQLTEDRLSRMVQMGRLPKREKPEEADVTGGWQGSHEGISVTLHLTQQNQKVRGTVAVSGLRAIHEVTGVNDYPSIFLEGRVENLNLGFRGEQTSDTQIRGELSLPGMSIPVTLNRT
;
A
#
# COMPACT_ATOMS: atom_id res chain seq x y z
N MET A 1 -0.21 26.68 17.85
CA MET A 1 0.88 26.88 16.87
C MET A 1 2.06 27.57 17.54
N SER A 2 2.94 26.81 18.18
CA SER A 2 4.27 27.32 18.55
C SER A 2 5.19 27.14 17.35
N ALA A 3 5.38 28.21 16.58
CA ALA A 3 6.26 28.21 15.41
C ALA A 3 7.70 27.74 15.75
N GLU A 4 8.12 27.97 17.00
CA GLU A 4 9.43 27.55 17.53
C GLU A 4 9.56 26.02 17.63
N ASN A 5 8.52 25.31 18.07
CA ASN A 5 8.55 23.84 18.19
C ASN A 5 8.61 23.18 16.82
N VAL A 6 7.85 23.71 15.84
CA VAL A 6 7.89 23.24 14.45
C VAL A 6 9.28 23.46 13.85
N GLU A 7 9.90 24.61 14.11
CA GLU A 7 11.24 24.91 13.62
C GLU A 7 12.30 24.02 14.26
N LEU A 8 12.20 23.74 15.57
CA LEU A 8 13.07 22.79 16.27
C LEU A 8 13.04 21.40 15.60
N VAL A 9 11.85 20.89 15.29
CA VAL A 9 11.70 19.58 14.64
C VAL A 9 12.24 19.58 13.22
N LYS A 10 11.95 20.62 12.43
CA LYS A 10 12.50 20.77 11.07
C LYS A 10 14.02 20.82 11.07
N ARG A 11 14.60 21.59 11.99
CA ARG A 11 16.04 21.69 12.19
C ARG A 11 16.65 20.34 12.54
N GLY A 12 16.00 19.56 13.41
CA GLY A 12 16.42 18.19 13.70
C GLY A 12 16.43 17.29 12.47
N LEU A 13 15.34 17.28 11.70
CA LEU A 13 15.25 16.46 10.49
C LEU A 13 16.31 16.86 9.44
N GLU A 14 16.57 18.15 9.28
CA GLU A 14 17.53 18.63 8.30
C GLU A 14 18.99 18.49 8.77
N GLU A 15 19.35 19.11 9.88
CA GLU A 15 20.75 19.13 10.32
C GLU A 15 21.17 17.78 10.93
N ALA A 16 20.40 17.24 11.86
CA ALA A 16 20.80 16.00 12.52
C ALA A 16 20.60 14.77 11.61
N PHE A 17 19.41 14.60 11.03
CA PHE A 17 19.11 13.41 10.24
C PHE A 17 19.60 13.49 8.79
N ASN A 18 19.27 14.55 8.03
CA ASN A 18 19.64 14.68 6.60
C ASN A 18 21.11 14.98 6.35
N GLN A 19 21.77 15.73 7.23
CA GLN A 19 23.20 16.00 7.09
C GLN A 19 24.05 15.05 7.94
N GLY A 20 23.43 14.28 8.85
CA GLY A 20 24.14 13.40 9.77
C GLY A 20 24.94 14.17 10.83
N ASN A 21 24.59 15.43 11.10
CA ASN A 21 25.32 16.27 12.04
C ASN A 21 25.00 15.83 13.48
N LEU A 22 25.93 15.10 14.10
CA LEU A 22 25.74 14.63 15.47
C LEU A 22 26.00 15.73 16.51
N ASP A 23 26.70 16.81 16.17
CA ASP A 23 27.10 17.85 17.14
C ASP A 23 25.92 18.67 17.66
N ILE A 24 24.81 18.64 16.93
CA ILE A 24 23.60 19.39 17.25
C ILE A 24 22.61 18.61 18.14
N VAL A 25 22.80 17.29 18.30
CA VAL A 25 21.82 16.42 18.96
C VAL A 25 21.51 16.86 20.38
N ASP A 26 22.52 17.27 21.16
CA ASP A 26 22.34 17.70 22.55
C ASP A 26 21.60 19.03 22.67
N GLN A 27 21.56 19.82 21.59
CA GLN A 27 20.82 21.08 21.55
C GLN A 27 19.33 20.84 21.22
N LEU A 28 19.02 19.74 20.54
CA LEU A 28 17.68 19.47 20.01
C LEU A 28 16.89 18.46 20.83
N PHE A 29 17.58 17.54 21.50
CA PHE A 29 16.97 16.43 22.24
C PHE A 29 17.37 16.48 23.71
N ALA A 30 16.45 16.10 24.59
CA ALA A 30 16.74 15.97 26.00
C ALA A 30 17.85 14.92 26.25
N PRO A 31 18.67 15.06 27.31
CA PRO A 31 19.81 14.17 27.57
C PRO A 31 19.50 12.67 27.58
N ARG A 32 18.27 12.28 27.94
CA ARG A 32 17.83 10.88 27.94
C ARG A 32 17.66 10.27 26.54
N LEU A 33 17.56 11.10 25.49
CA LEU A 33 17.36 10.69 24.11
C LEU A 33 18.62 10.82 23.25
N THR A 34 19.63 11.59 23.68
CA THR A 34 20.75 11.99 22.82
C THR A 34 21.53 10.79 22.28
N GLU A 35 21.91 9.84 23.14
CA GLU A 35 22.64 8.63 22.72
C GLU A 35 21.80 7.75 21.80
N LEU A 36 20.50 7.58 22.10
CA LEU A 36 19.59 6.81 21.25
C LEU A 36 19.47 7.43 19.84
N VAL A 37 19.38 8.76 19.76
CA VAL A 37 19.30 9.49 18.49
C VAL A 37 20.63 9.41 17.73
N ARG A 38 21.77 9.59 18.40
CA ARG A 38 23.11 9.48 17.80
C ARG A 38 23.33 8.11 17.16
N GLU A 39 23.06 7.05 17.91
CA GLU A 39 23.20 5.69 17.40
C GLU A 39 22.21 5.39 16.26
N GLY A 40 20.97 5.88 16.37
CA GLY A 40 19.97 5.77 15.31
C GLY A 40 20.39 6.46 14.00
N ILE A 41 21.02 7.64 14.07
CA ILE A 41 21.55 8.37 12.91
C ILE A 41 22.75 7.63 12.32
N LYS A 42 23.73 7.23 13.15
CA LYS A 42 24.92 6.49 12.70
C LYS A 42 24.55 5.19 11.99
N GLN A 43 23.67 4.38 12.59
CA GLN A 43 23.25 3.11 12.02
C GLN A 43 22.58 3.29 10.65
N ARG A 44 21.66 4.26 10.55
CA ARG A 44 20.96 4.53 9.28
C ARG A 44 21.89 5.12 8.22
N ARG A 45 22.83 5.99 8.58
CA ARG A 45 23.84 6.53 7.64
C ARG A 45 24.82 5.49 7.16
N ALA A 46 25.23 4.56 8.03
CA ALA A 46 26.07 3.44 7.64
C ALA A 46 25.37 2.53 6.62
N ALA A 47 24.07 2.26 6.82
CA ALA A 47 23.25 1.48 5.92
C ALA A 47 22.88 2.21 4.61
N PHE A 48 22.56 3.49 4.71
CA PHE A 48 22.07 4.37 3.65
C PHE A 48 22.86 5.69 3.65
N PRO A 49 24.07 5.73 3.03
CA PRO A 49 24.93 6.91 3.08
C PRO A 49 24.28 8.18 2.48
N ASP A 50 23.42 7.99 1.49
CA ASP A 50 22.65 9.01 0.76
C ASP A 50 21.22 9.19 1.30
N LEU A 51 20.95 8.79 2.55
CA LEU A 51 19.63 8.91 3.16
C LEU A 51 19.14 10.36 3.21
N THR A 52 17.89 10.58 2.83
CA THR A 52 17.19 11.86 2.97
C THR A 52 15.78 11.62 3.49
N TYR A 53 15.34 12.50 4.38
CA TYR A 53 14.01 12.60 4.95
C TYR A 53 13.34 13.87 4.42
N THR A 54 12.20 13.69 3.76
CA THR A 54 11.35 14.77 3.25
C THR A 54 10.10 14.86 4.12
N VAL A 55 9.84 16.03 4.72
CA VAL A 55 8.60 16.29 5.46
C VAL A 55 7.46 16.51 4.48
N GLU A 56 6.45 15.66 4.56
CA GLU A 56 5.26 15.70 3.70
C GLU A 56 4.14 16.52 4.34
N GLU A 57 4.05 16.46 5.67
CA GLU A 57 3.04 17.16 6.47
C GLU A 57 3.59 17.40 7.87
N ILE A 58 3.28 18.57 8.44
CA ILE A 58 3.68 18.92 9.80
C ILE A 58 2.61 19.81 10.44
N THR A 59 2.25 19.49 11.67
CA THR A 59 1.27 20.20 12.49
C THR A 59 1.75 20.24 13.94
N ASP A 60 1.24 21.19 14.72
CA ASP A 60 1.53 21.27 16.14
C ASP A 60 0.29 21.59 16.97
N GLU A 61 0.25 21.04 18.18
CA GLU A 61 -0.74 21.35 19.20
C GLU A 61 -0.04 21.38 20.56
N ASN A 62 -0.12 22.52 21.25
CA ASN A 62 0.55 22.77 22.53
C ASN A 62 2.07 22.53 22.44
N ASP A 63 2.55 21.54 23.18
CA ASP A 63 3.93 21.08 23.30
C ASP A 63 4.26 19.92 22.35
N ARG A 64 3.35 19.55 21.44
CA ARG A 64 3.52 18.38 20.56
C ARG A 64 3.55 18.78 19.10
N VAL A 65 4.45 18.19 18.34
CA VAL A 65 4.60 18.38 16.90
C VAL A 65 4.39 17.03 16.20
N GLY A 66 3.32 16.93 15.43
CA GLY A 66 3.04 15.78 14.57
C GLY A 66 3.60 16.00 13.18
N PHE A 67 4.26 14.99 12.60
CA PHE A 67 4.74 15.08 11.23
C PHE A 67 4.73 13.73 10.52
N ARG A 68 4.50 13.79 9.21
CA ARG A 68 4.64 12.67 8.28
C ARG A 68 5.80 12.95 7.34
N TYR A 69 6.61 11.93 7.07
CA TYR A 69 7.77 12.05 6.20
C TYR A 69 7.92 10.87 5.25
N THR A 70 8.69 11.10 4.18
CA THR A 70 9.23 10.06 3.30
C THR A 70 10.74 10.03 3.45
N ALA A 71 11.29 8.85 3.75
CA ALA A 71 12.73 8.61 3.76
C ALA A 71 13.14 7.85 2.49
N ARG A 72 14.28 8.20 1.91
CA ARG A 72 14.84 7.56 0.70
C ARG A 72 16.35 7.43 0.80
N GLY A 73 16.89 6.27 0.45
CA GLY A 73 18.34 6.05 0.41
C GLY A 73 18.71 4.75 -0.32
N THR A 74 19.99 4.59 -0.62
CA THR A 74 20.56 3.41 -1.28
C THR A 74 21.17 2.47 -0.24
N HIS A 75 20.71 1.23 -0.19
CA HIS A 75 21.14 0.23 0.78
C HIS A 75 22.57 -0.27 0.48
N LYS A 76 23.57 0.39 1.08
CA LYS A 76 25.02 0.16 0.87
C LYS A 76 25.75 -0.43 2.07
N GLY A 77 25.14 -0.39 3.25
CA GLY A 77 25.63 -1.08 4.45
C GLY A 77 24.61 -2.09 4.97
N GLU A 78 25.00 -2.92 5.94
CA GLU A 78 24.08 -3.84 6.60
C GLU A 78 23.04 -3.08 7.45
N PHE A 79 21.78 -3.49 7.36
CA PHE A 79 20.70 -2.90 8.17
C PHE A 79 19.70 -3.96 8.63
N GLU A 80 19.35 -3.96 9.91
CA GLU A 80 18.43 -4.96 10.51
C GLU A 80 18.78 -6.42 10.16
N GLY A 81 20.07 -6.75 10.07
CA GLY A 81 20.57 -8.09 9.72
C GLY A 81 20.42 -8.45 8.24
N ILE A 82 20.27 -7.46 7.36
CA ILE A 82 20.16 -7.65 5.91
C ILE A 82 21.41 -7.06 5.25
N ALA A 83 22.12 -7.88 4.49
CA ALA A 83 23.30 -7.49 3.74
C ALA A 83 22.98 -6.41 2.68
N PRO A 84 23.94 -5.52 2.33
CA PRO A 84 23.70 -4.44 1.39
C PRO A 84 23.29 -4.97 0.01
N THR A 85 22.21 -4.42 -0.54
CA THR A 85 21.62 -4.89 -1.81
C THR A 85 21.91 -3.97 -2.99
N GLY A 86 22.44 -2.77 -2.74
CA GLY A 86 22.64 -1.74 -3.75
C GLY A 86 21.34 -1.11 -4.29
N LYS A 87 20.17 -1.54 -3.78
CA LYS A 87 18.87 -1.02 -4.21
C LYS A 87 18.58 0.33 -3.53
N THR A 88 17.94 1.24 -4.25
CA THR A 88 17.27 2.39 -3.66
C THR A 88 16.00 1.92 -2.96
N VAL A 89 15.84 2.33 -1.70
CA VAL A 89 14.73 1.99 -0.83
C VAL A 89 14.05 3.29 -0.39
N SER A 90 12.72 3.28 -0.33
CA SER A 90 11.92 4.39 0.15
C SER A 90 10.88 3.90 1.16
N TRP A 91 10.70 4.61 2.27
CA TRP A 91 9.66 4.27 3.26
C TRP A 91 9.06 5.55 3.84
N CYS A 92 7.82 5.46 4.31
CA CYS A 92 7.17 6.56 5.02
C CYS A 92 7.21 6.32 6.53
N GLY A 93 7.05 7.40 7.28
CA GLY A 93 6.84 7.35 8.72
C GLY A 93 5.99 8.51 9.20
N THR A 94 5.40 8.33 10.38
CA THR A 94 4.68 9.35 11.12
C THR A 94 5.24 9.41 12.54
N ALA A 95 5.50 10.60 13.03
CA ALA A 95 5.99 10.82 14.38
C ALA A 95 5.21 11.93 15.09
N ILE A 96 5.11 11.79 16.41
CA ILE A 96 4.66 12.87 17.31
C ILE A 96 5.81 13.12 18.29
N ALA A 97 6.42 14.29 18.20
CA ALA A 97 7.47 14.74 19.09
C ALA A 97 6.88 15.63 20.19
N SER A 98 7.16 15.33 21.46
CA SER A 98 6.82 16.21 22.58
C SER A 98 8.03 17.10 22.91
N VAL A 99 7.81 18.39 23.17
CA VAL A 99 8.84 19.42 23.32
C VAL A 99 8.68 20.12 24.67
N GLU A 100 9.75 20.18 25.47
CA GLU A 100 9.78 20.90 26.74
C GLU A 100 11.12 21.65 26.85
N GLY A 101 11.08 22.91 27.31
CA GLY A 101 12.30 23.70 27.48
C GLY A 101 13.13 23.89 26.21
N GLY A 102 12.50 23.87 25.03
CA GLY A 102 13.18 23.98 23.73
C GLY A 102 13.88 22.70 23.26
N GLN A 103 13.61 21.55 23.89
CA GLN A 103 14.17 20.26 23.49
C GLN A 103 13.07 19.23 23.28
N VAL A 104 13.29 18.30 22.34
CA VAL A 104 12.45 17.12 22.18
C VAL A 104 12.69 16.18 23.35
N VAL A 105 11.63 15.89 24.10
CA VAL A 105 11.67 15.05 25.31
C VAL A 105 11.11 13.64 25.10
N ASP A 106 10.28 13.46 24.07
CA ASP A 106 9.71 12.16 23.69
C ASP A 106 9.40 12.13 22.19
N VAL A 107 9.44 10.94 21.58
CA VAL A 107 9.06 10.72 20.18
C VAL A 107 8.29 9.41 20.05
N GLN A 108 7.03 9.52 19.64
CA GLN A 108 6.21 8.37 19.26
C GLN A 108 6.30 8.20 17.75
N LEU A 109 7.01 7.18 17.26
CA LEU A 109 7.30 6.94 15.84
C LEU A 109 6.67 5.64 15.33
N THR A 110 6.02 5.72 14.16
CA THR A 110 5.65 4.55 13.34
C THR A 110 6.31 4.68 11.97
N GLU A 111 6.99 3.63 11.51
CA GLU A 111 7.60 3.55 10.17
C GLU A 111 7.01 2.37 9.37
N ASP A 112 6.93 2.52 8.05
CA ASP A 112 6.63 1.41 7.12
C ASP A 112 7.84 0.46 6.97
N ARG A 113 8.12 -0.24 8.05
CA ARG A 113 9.21 -1.22 8.14
C ARG A 113 9.00 -2.39 7.18
N LEU A 114 7.75 -2.82 6.96
CA LEU A 114 7.44 -3.95 6.11
C LEU A 114 7.82 -3.67 4.65
N SER A 115 7.42 -2.51 4.12
CA SER A 115 7.79 -2.09 2.77
C SER A 115 9.31 -1.95 2.63
N ARG A 116 9.99 -1.41 3.65
CA ARG A 116 11.46 -1.33 3.69
C ARG A 116 12.10 -2.72 3.58
N MET A 117 11.64 -3.69 4.37
CA MET A 117 12.15 -5.08 4.34
C MET A 117 11.92 -5.77 2.98
N VAL A 118 10.76 -5.54 2.35
CA VAL A 118 10.46 -6.06 1.00
C VAL A 118 11.42 -5.47 -0.04
N GLN A 119 11.64 -4.15 -0.01
CA GLN A 119 12.54 -3.46 -0.95
C GLN A 119 14.00 -3.88 -0.76
N MET A 120 14.42 -4.13 0.49
CA MET A 120 15.72 -4.70 0.82
C MET A 120 15.82 -6.21 0.53
N GLY A 121 14.76 -6.85 0.01
CA GLY A 121 14.78 -8.25 -0.43
C GLY A 121 14.75 -9.28 0.71
N ARG A 122 14.47 -8.88 1.94
CA ARG A 122 14.32 -9.80 3.08
C ARG A 122 13.03 -10.60 3.01
N LEU A 123 11.99 -9.98 2.50
CA LEU A 123 10.70 -10.59 2.24
C LEU A 123 10.46 -10.57 0.73
N PRO A 124 9.79 -11.60 0.18
CA PRO A 124 9.40 -11.56 -1.22
C PRO A 124 8.57 -10.30 -1.44
N LYS A 125 8.85 -9.58 -2.53
CA LYS A 125 7.85 -8.66 -3.06
C LYS A 125 6.65 -9.51 -3.37
N ARG A 126 5.47 -9.12 -2.88
CA ARG A 126 4.23 -9.71 -3.37
C ARG A 126 4.17 -9.34 -4.84
N GLU A 127 4.65 -10.24 -5.69
CA GLU A 127 4.32 -10.24 -7.08
C GLU A 127 2.80 -10.38 -7.10
N LYS A 128 2.09 -9.31 -7.47
CA LYS A 128 0.78 -9.54 -8.07
C LYS A 128 1.10 -10.48 -9.24
N PRO A 129 0.52 -11.69 -9.31
CA PRO A 129 0.69 -12.52 -10.48
C PRO A 129 0.42 -11.63 -11.69
N GLU A 130 1.34 -11.66 -12.65
CA GLU A 130 1.16 -11.01 -13.94
C GLU A 130 -0.27 -11.32 -14.37
N GLU A 131 -1.06 -10.25 -14.44
CA GLU A 131 -2.52 -10.25 -14.42
C GLU A 131 -3.10 -11.57 -14.95
N ALA A 132 -3.75 -12.37 -14.11
CA ALA A 132 -4.45 -13.54 -14.61
C ALA A 132 -5.50 -13.03 -15.60
N ASP A 133 -5.19 -13.15 -16.89
CA ASP A 133 -5.94 -12.50 -17.95
C ASP A 133 -7.30 -13.18 -18.05
N VAL A 134 -8.35 -12.45 -17.67
CA VAL A 134 -9.72 -12.95 -17.76
C VAL A 134 -10.32 -12.74 -19.15
N THR A 135 -9.55 -12.23 -20.12
CA THR A 135 -10.02 -12.05 -21.49
C THR A 135 -10.44 -13.38 -22.11
N GLY A 136 -11.60 -13.38 -22.76
CA GLY A 136 -12.18 -14.55 -23.41
C GLY A 136 -13.56 -14.90 -22.89
N GLY A 137 -14.03 -16.08 -23.28
CA GLY A 137 -15.33 -16.61 -22.89
C GLY A 137 -15.26 -17.42 -21.60
N TRP A 138 -16.32 -17.30 -20.79
CA TRP A 138 -16.50 -18.04 -19.56
C TRP A 138 -17.93 -18.56 -19.48
N GLN A 139 -18.13 -19.82 -19.10
CA GLN A 139 -19.48 -20.37 -18.95
C GLN A 139 -19.62 -21.22 -17.69
N GLY A 140 -20.80 -21.16 -17.09
CA GLY A 140 -21.15 -22.00 -15.95
C GLY A 140 -22.66 -22.17 -15.87
N SER A 141 -23.10 -23.08 -15.00
CA SER A 141 -24.52 -23.23 -14.70
C SER A 141 -24.75 -23.64 -13.25
N HIS A 142 -25.91 -23.28 -12.73
CA HIS A 142 -26.38 -23.67 -11.42
C HIS A 142 -27.90 -23.81 -11.45
N GLU A 143 -28.42 -24.95 -10.97
CA GLU A 143 -29.87 -25.22 -10.89
C GLU A 143 -30.67 -24.88 -12.17
N GLY A 144 -30.11 -25.22 -13.33
CA GLY A 144 -30.74 -24.98 -14.63
C GLY A 144 -30.57 -23.55 -15.19
N ILE A 145 -29.94 -22.64 -14.43
CA ILE A 145 -29.58 -21.30 -14.88
C ILE A 145 -28.15 -21.34 -15.43
N SER A 146 -27.96 -21.09 -16.73
CA SER A 146 -26.64 -20.94 -17.36
C SER A 146 -26.22 -19.48 -17.40
N VAL A 147 -24.95 -19.22 -17.12
CA VAL A 147 -24.30 -17.90 -17.20
C VAL A 147 -23.15 -18.00 -18.19
N THR A 148 -23.11 -17.09 -19.15
CA THR A 148 -21.99 -16.92 -20.09
C THR A 148 -21.46 -15.50 -20.00
N LEU A 149 -20.14 -15.35 -19.87
CA LEU A 149 -19.44 -14.08 -19.96
C LEU A 149 -18.53 -14.06 -21.18
N HIS A 150 -18.42 -12.90 -21.82
CA HIS A 150 -17.32 -12.62 -22.75
C HIS A 150 -16.62 -11.36 -22.27
N LEU A 151 -15.38 -11.51 -21.80
CA LEU A 151 -14.63 -10.45 -21.12
C LEU A 151 -13.44 -10.00 -21.97
N THR A 152 -13.09 -8.73 -21.79
CA THR A 152 -11.87 -8.08 -22.27
C THR A 152 -11.26 -7.34 -21.10
N GLN A 153 -9.93 -7.40 -20.99
CA GLN A 153 -9.20 -6.79 -19.90
C GLN A 153 -8.16 -5.79 -20.42
N GLN A 154 -8.03 -4.66 -19.71
CA GLN A 154 -6.92 -3.73 -19.86
C GLN A 154 -6.43 -3.29 -18.48
N ASN A 155 -5.26 -3.77 -18.07
CA ASN A 155 -4.81 -3.72 -16.69
C ASN A 155 -5.85 -4.36 -15.75
N GLN A 156 -6.13 -3.74 -14.61
CA GLN A 156 -7.19 -4.21 -13.69
C GLN A 156 -8.61 -3.96 -14.20
N LYS A 157 -8.83 -3.20 -15.27
CA LYS A 157 -10.19 -2.90 -15.76
C LYS A 157 -10.69 -4.02 -16.64
N VAL A 158 -11.87 -4.54 -16.32
CA VAL A 158 -12.56 -5.58 -17.09
C VAL A 158 -13.84 -4.99 -17.69
N ARG A 159 -14.10 -5.32 -18.94
CA ARG A 159 -15.36 -5.00 -19.64
C ARG A 159 -15.80 -6.20 -20.44
N GLY A 160 -17.09 -6.36 -20.64
CA GLY A 160 -17.59 -7.47 -21.41
C GLY A 160 -19.09 -7.53 -21.46
N THR A 161 -19.57 -8.72 -21.76
CA THR A 161 -20.99 -9.02 -21.77
C THR A 161 -21.31 -10.23 -20.91
N VAL A 162 -22.54 -10.26 -20.40
CA VAL A 162 -23.14 -11.38 -19.68
C VAL A 162 -24.43 -11.80 -20.37
N ALA A 163 -24.62 -13.10 -20.50
CA ALA A 163 -25.88 -13.72 -20.87
C ALA A 163 -26.30 -14.70 -19.77
N VAL A 164 -27.54 -14.60 -19.31
CA VAL A 164 -28.11 -15.49 -18.30
C VAL A 164 -29.34 -16.16 -18.90
N SER A 165 -29.44 -17.49 -18.84
CA SER A 165 -30.62 -18.19 -19.35
C SER A 165 -31.87 -17.72 -18.63
N GLY A 166 -32.90 -17.37 -19.40
CA GLY A 166 -34.15 -16.80 -18.87
C GLY A 166 -34.23 -15.28 -19.01
N LEU A 167 -33.11 -14.58 -19.24
CA LEU A 167 -33.10 -13.18 -19.64
C LEU A 167 -33.11 -13.09 -21.17
N ARG A 168 -33.83 -12.10 -21.71
CA ARG A 168 -34.09 -11.99 -23.16
C ARG A 168 -32.96 -11.32 -23.96
N ALA A 169 -31.86 -10.91 -23.32
CA ALA A 169 -30.79 -10.18 -23.97
C ALA A 169 -29.39 -10.46 -23.36
N ILE A 170 -28.36 -10.05 -24.12
CA ILE A 170 -26.97 -9.96 -23.69
C ILE A 170 -26.79 -8.57 -23.07
N HIS A 171 -26.13 -8.48 -21.91
CA HIS A 171 -25.99 -7.25 -21.14
C HIS A 171 -24.53 -6.87 -20.95
N GLU A 172 -24.23 -5.58 -21.00
CA GLU A 172 -22.87 -5.10 -20.75
C GLU A 172 -22.54 -5.18 -19.25
N VAL A 173 -21.31 -5.58 -18.96
CA VAL A 173 -20.72 -5.59 -17.62
C VAL A 173 -19.37 -4.89 -17.64
N THR A 174 -19.06 -4.20 -16.55
CA THR A 174 -17.75 -3.59 -16.31
C THR A 174 -17.32 -3.85 -14.89
N GLY A 175 -16.02 -3.86 -14.63
CA GLY A 175 -15.54 -3.98 -13.26
C GLY A 175 -14.05 -4.13 -13.19
N VAL A 176 -13.58 -4.86 -12.17
CA VAL A 176 -12.17 -4.96 -11.84
C VAL A 176 -11.73 -6.41 -11.63
N ASN A 177 -10.54 -6.72 -12.15
CA ASN A 177 -9.77 -7.90 -11.79
C ASN A 177 -8.68 -7.48 -10.80
N ASP A 178 -8.92 -7.73 -9.51
CA ASP A 178 -7.95 -7.60 -8.43
C ASP A 178 -7.59 -9.00 -7.93
N TYR A 179 -6.83 -9.70 -8.76
CA TYR A 179 -6.53 -11.12 -8.60
C TYR A 179 -6.22 -11.54 -7.13
N PRO A 180 -6.83 -12.63 -6.64
CA PRO A 180 -7.71 -13.54 -7.39
C PRO A 180 -9.15 -13.05 -7.52
N SER A 181 -9.51 -11.91 -6.96
CA SER A 181 -10.89 -11.45 -6.91
C SER A 181 -11.30 -10.71 -8.19
N ILE A 182 -12.46 -11.09 -8.72
CA ILE A 182 -13.08 -10.48 -9.90
C ILE A 182 -14.43 -9.92 -9.47
N PHE A 183 -14.66 -8.66 -9.82
CA PHE A 183 -15.92 -7.97 -9.57
C PHE A 183 -16.42 -7.41 -10.89
N LEU A 184 -17.67 -7.70 -11.24
CA LEU A 184 -18.34 -7.17 -12.42
C LEU A 184 -19.70 -6.62 -12.02
N GLU A 185 -20.08 -5.51 -12.61
CA GLU A 185 -21.38 -4.89 -12.46
C GLU A 185 -21.94 -4.55 -13.83
N GLY A 186 -23.24 -4.70 -13.98
CA GLY A 186 -23.98 -4.38 -15.19
C GLY A 186 -25.42 -4.06 -14.88
N ARG A 187 -26.17 -3.70 -15.93
CA ARG A 187 -27.61 -3.47 -15.83
C ARG A 187 -28.38 -4.30 -16.85
N VAL A 188 -29.43 -4.94 -16.36
CA VAL A 188 -30.39 -5.71 -17.15
C VAL A 188 -31.72 -4.97 -17.07
N GLU A 189 -32.08 -4.24 -18.13
CA GLU A 189 -33.24 -3.35 -18.12
C GLU A 189 -33.18 -2.37 -16.92
N ASN A 190 -34.05 -2.55 -15.91
CA ASN A 190 -34.10 -1.74 -14.68
C ASN A 190 -33.45 -2.43 -13.47
N LEU A 191 -32.80 -3.59 -13.65
CA LEU A 191 -32.21 -4.40 -12.58
C LEU A 191 -30.69 -4.28 -12.57
N ASN A 192 -30.10 -4.14 -11.39
CA ASN A 192 -28.64 -4.21 -11.22
C ASN A 192 -28.20 -5.68 -11.21
N LEU A 193 -27.21 -6.01 -12.03
CA LEU A 193 -26.55 -7.31 -12.05
C LEU A 193 -25.14 -7.13 -11.50
N GLY A 194 -24.77 -7.99 -10.56
CA GLY A 194 -23.43 -8.07 -10.01
C GLY A 194 -22.86 -9.46 -10.19
N PHE A 195 -21.56 -9.58 -10.34
CA PHE A 195 -20.84 -10.84 -10.20
C PHE A 195 -19.61 -10.60 -9.33
N ARG A 196 -19.44 -11.44 -8.31
CA ARG A 196 -18.24 -11.46 -7.47
C ARG A 196 -17.69 -12.88 -7.45
N GLY A 197 -16.44 -13.05 -7.83
CA GLY A 197 -15.80 -14.36 -7.81
C GLY A 197 -14.32 -14.33 -7.50
N GLU A 198 -13.76 -15.50 -7.28
CA GLU A 198 -12.34 -15.74 -7.13
C GLU A 198 -11.86 -16.67 -8.25
N GLN A 199 -10.81 -16.26 -8.95
CA GLN A 199 -10.13 -17.09 -9.93
C GLN A 199 -9.31 -18.16 -9.20
N THR A 200 -9.78 -19.40 -9.31
CA THR A 200 -9.19 -20.58 -8.65
C THR A 200 -8.14 -21.27 -9.50
N SER A 201 -8.13 -21.02 -10.82
CA SER A 201 -7.10 -21.45 -11.78
C SER A 201 -7.20 -20.62 -13.07
N ASP A 202 -6.28 -20.82 -14.02
CA ASP A 202 -6.30 -20.16 -15.33
C ASP A 202 -7.58 -20.41 -16.14
N THR A 203 -8.34 -21.45 -15.79
CA THR A 203 -9.55 -21.88 -16.49
C THR A 203 -10.80 -21.88 -15.62
N GLN A 204 -10.74 -21.45 -14.36
CA GLN A 204 -11.90 -21.53 -13.44
C GLN A 204 -12.03 -20.33 -12.51
N ILE A 205 -13.22 -19.72 -12.51
CA ILE A 205 -13.66 -18.69 -11.57
C ILE A 205 -14.85 -19.22 -10.78
N ARG A 206 -14.80 -19.13 -9.45
CA ARG A 206 -15.93 -19.49 -8.59
C ARG A 206 -16.48 -18.22 -7.96
N GLY A 207 -17.78 -18.02 -8.04
CA GLY A 207 -18.37 -16.78 -7.54
C GLY A 207 -19.87 -16.84 -7.41
N GLU A 208 -20.44 -15.67 -7.20
CA GLU A 208 -21.87 -15.45 -7.06
C GLU A 208 -22.32 -14.39 -8.06
N LEU A 209 -23.37 -14.73 -8.81
CA LEU A 209 -24.12 -13.79 -9.61
C LEU A 209 -25.26 -13.23 -8.75
N SER A 210 -25.26 -11.92 -8.55
CA SER A 210 -26.28 -11.19 -7.81
C SER A 210 -27.26 -10.49 -8.75
N LEU A 211 -28.54 -10.71 -8.50
CA LEU A 211 -29.68 -10.02 -9.09
C LEU A 211 -30.58 -9.50 -7.96
N PRO A 212 -31.50 -8.54 -8.20
CA PRO A 212 -32.34 -8.02 -7.13
C PRO A 212 -33.18 -9.13 -6.50
N GLY A 213 -32.93 -9.42 -5.21
CA GLY A 213 -33.59 -10.47 -4.45
C GLY A 213 -33.07 -11.90 -4.67
N MET A 214 -31.97 -12.09 -5.42
CA MET A 214 -31.44 -13.42 -5.74
C MET A 214 -29.91 -13.42 -5.83
N SER A 215 -29.25 -14.40 -5.20
CA SER A 215 -27.82 -14.68 -5.39
C SER A 215 -27.66 -16.12 -5.86
N ILE A 216 -26.91 -16.32 -6.94
CA ILE A 216 -26.72 -17.62 -7.58
C ILE A 216 -25.24 -17.96 -7.53
N PRO A 217 -24.82 -18.99 -6.77
CA PRO A 217 -23.44 -19.46 -6.84
C PRO A 217 -23.20 -20.09 -8.21
N VAL A 218 -22.11 -19.71 -8.87
CA VAL A 218 -21.74 -20.20 -10.19
C VAL A 218 -20.24 -20.49 -10.26
N THR A 219 -19.91 -21.63 -10.86
CA THR A 219 -18.54 -21.94 -11.27
C THR A 219 -18.44 -21.73 -12.78
N LEU A 220 -17.70 -20.71 -13.16
CA LEU A 220 -17.43 -20.37 -14.55
C LEU A 220 -16.14 -21.04 -15.01
N ASN A 221 -16.20 -21.74 -16.13
CA ASN A 221 -15.06 -22.36 -16.78
C ASN A 221 -14.77 -21.63 -18.08
N ARG A 222 -13.48 -21.45 -18.39
CA ARG A 222 -13.04 -20.80 -19.63
C ARG A 222 -13.45 -21.62 -20.86
N THR A 223 -13.85 -20.95 -21.94
CA THR A 223 -14.27 -21.55 -23.23
C THR A 223 -13.30 -21.23 -24.36
#